data_AF-A0A7R9DUJ7-F1
#
_entry.id   AF-A0A7R9DUJ7-F1
#
_cell.length_a   1.000
_cell.length_b   1.000
_cell.length_c   1.000
_cell.angle_alpha   90.00
_cell.angle_beta   90.00
_cell.angle_gamma   90.00
#
_symmetry.space_group_name_H-M   'P 1'
#
loop_
_entity.id
_entity.type
_entity.pdbx_description
1 polymer ?
#
loop_
_entity_poly.entity_id
_entity_poly.type
_entity_poly.pdbx_seq_one_letter_code
_entity_poly.pdbx_strand_id
1 'polypeptide(L)'
;MDAMVVTSLDEVAWLLNIRGRDTPYSPLVRAFLIVTPSEIHMYTNQSKIPREVRLHLNTWSCHSENCVRLHYYENITGDLRTFSQGWSRVLIPSDYMYNQGASQAIYSAVFMRK
;
A
#
# COMPACT_ATOMS: atom_id res chain seq x y z
N MET A 1 9.48 -14.14 3.58
CA MET A 1 8.57 -13.03 3.88
C MET A 1 7.97 -12.68 2.56
N ASP A 2 6.66 -12.78 2.44
CA ASP A 2 6.01 -12.86 1.13
C ASP A 2 5.39 -11.51 0.77
N ALA A 3 4.95 -10.74 1.77
CA ALA A 3 4.49 -9.37 1.60
C ALA A 3 4.69 -8.52 2.88
N MET A 4 4.74 -7.21 2.68
CA MET A 4 4.67 -6.17 3.71
C MET A 4 3.51 -5.23 3.41
N VAL A 5 2.67 -4.93 4.40
CA VAL A 5 1.62 -3.92 4.27
C VAL A 5 2.06 -2.65 4.99
N VAL A 6 2.06 -1.53 4.28
CA VAL A 6 2.38 -0.19 4.83
C VAL A 6 1.10 0.62 4.91
N THR A 7 0.78 1.09 6.10
CA THR A 7 -0.45 1.82 6.41
C THR A 7 -0.23 3.24 6.90
N SER A 8 0.96 3.54 7.41
CA SER A 8 1.33 4.88 7.84
C SER A 8 1.58 5.77 6.63
N LEU A 9 0.94 6.93 6.59
CA LEU A 9 1.08 7.87 5.47
C LEU A 9 2.50 8.42 5.35
N ASP A 10 3.19 8.60 6.48
CA ASP A 10 4.58 9.06 6.53
C ASP A 10 5.53 8.03 5.91
N GLU A 11 5.33 6.75 6.20
CA GLU A 11 6.11 5.65 5.64
C GLU A 11 5.88 5.52 4.13
N VAL A 12 4.65 5.68 3.66
CA VAL A 12 4.36 5.69 2.21
C VAL A 12 5.06 6.86 1.53
N ALA A 13 4.99 8.06 2.10
CA ALA A 13 5.65 9.24 1.55
C ALA A 13 7.18 9.08 1.51
N TRP A 14 7.75 8.47 2.54
CA TRP A 14 9.19 8.22 2.62
C TRP A 14 9.65 7.16 1.62
N LEU A 15 8.96 6.01 1.57
CA LEU A 15 9.33 4.86 0.73
C LEU A 15 9.25 5.18 -0.76
N LEU A 16 8.22 5.90 -1.20
CA LEU A 16 8.03 6.25 -2.62
C LEU A 16 8.66 7.61 -3.00
N ASN A 17 9.16 8.35 -2.00
CA ASN A 17 9.63 9.72 -2.17
C ASN A 17 8.62 10.65 -2.85
N ILE A 18 7.34 10.55 -2.45
CA ILE A 18 6.25 11.40 -2.95
C ILE A 18 5.65 12.25 -1.82
N ARG A 19 5.07 13.39 -2.17
CA ARG A 19 4.39 14.30 -1.23
C ARG A 19 3.03 14.70 -1.77
N GLY A 20 2.09 14.92 -0.86
CA GLY A 20 0.68 15.20 -1.17
C GLY A 20 0.13 16.35 -0.36
N ARG A 21 -1.15 16.65 -0.57
CA ARG A 21 -1.91 17.65 0.21
C ARG A 21 -3.22 17.06 0.74
N ASP A 22 -3.25 15.74 0.95
CA ASP A 22 -4.46 15.07 1.45
C ASP A 22 -4.71 15.35 2.93
N THR A 23 -3.69 15.82 3.65
CA THR A 23 -3.79 16.24 5.05
C THR A 23 -3.53 17.75 5.21
N PRO A 24 -4.25 18.48 6.09
CA PRO A 24 -4.14 19.93 6.18
C PRO A 24 -2.78 20.48 6.64
N TYR A 25 -2.09 19.75 7.53
CA TYR A 25 -0.87 20.25 8.20
C TYR A 25 0.42 19.51 7.81
N SER A 26 0.31 18.40 7.08
CA SER A 26 1.45 17.58 6.66
C SER A 26 1.39 17.31 5.16
N PRO A 27 2.52 17.27 4.44
CA PRO A 27 2.53 17.06 2.99
C PRO A 27 2.41 15.57 2.63
N LEU A 28 1.40 14.89 3.14
CA LEU A 28 1.21 13.44 3.01
C LEU A 28 0.18 13.08 1.94
N VAL A 29 0.37 11.90 1.36
CA VAL A 29 -0.54 11.29 0.38
C VAL A 29 -1.35 10.23 1.11
N ARG A 30 -2.68 10.26 0.97
CA ARG A 30 -3.53 9.21 1.53
C ARG A 30 -3.42 7.96 0.66
N ALA A 31 -2.62 6.99 1.11
CA ALA A 31 -2.36 5.77 0.39
C ALA A 31 -1.99 4.61 1.32
N PHE A 32 -2.16 3.40 0.82
CA PHE A 32 -1.60 2.17 1.40
C PHE A 32 -0.64 1.53 0.42
N LEU A 33 0.35 0.79 0.92
CA LEU A 33 1.21 -0.05 0.08
C LEU A 33 1.11 -1.51 0.47
N ILE A 34 1.19 -2.36 -0.54
CA ILE A 34 1.55 -3.77 -0.37
C ILE A 34 2.85 -3.97 -1.15
N VAL A 35 3.91 -4.34 -0.44
CA VAL A 35 5.25 -4.56 -1.00
C VAL A 35 5.54 -6.05 -0.98
N THR A 36 5.77 -6.62 -2.15
CA THR A 36 6.23 -8.01 -2.33
C THR A 36 7.67 -7.99 -2.84
N PRO A 37 8.40 -9.12 -2.85
CA PRO A 37 9.75 -9.17 -3.40
C PRO A 37 9.86 -8.76 -4.88
N SER A 38 8.77 -8.84 -5.65
CA SER A 38 8.76 -8.57 -7.09
C SER A 38 7.97 -7.33 -7.50
N GLU A 39 7.01 -6.89 -6.67
CA GLU A 39 6.05 -5.85 -7.05
C GLU A 39 5.67 -4.94 -5.87
N ILE A 40 5.42 -3.67 -6.18
CA ILE A 40 4.85 -2.69 -5.25
C ILE A 40 3.43 -2.33 -5.72
N HIS A 41 2.45 -2.53 -4.85
CA HIS A 41 1.06 -2.13 -5.09
C HIS A 41 0.74 -0.90 -4.25
N MET A 42 0.31 0.17 -4.89
CA MET A 42 -0.09 1.42 -4.23
C MET A 42 -1.59 1.64 -4.39
N TYR A 43 -2.29 1.74 -3.26
CA TYR A 43 -3.73 1.95 -3.17
C TYR A 43 -3.99 3.41 -2.83
N THR A 44 -4.49 4.19 -3.79
CA THR A 44 -4.73 5.63 -3.62
C THR A 44 -5.80 6.14 -4.58
N ASN A 45 -6.19 7.41 -4.44
CA ASN A 45 -7.04 8.05 -5.44
C ASN A 45 -6.20 8.40 -6.68
N GLN A 46 -6.34 7.59 -7.72
CA GLN A 46 -5.57 7.70 -8.96
C GLN A 46 -5.77 9.03 -9.70
N SER A 47 -6.92 9.70 -9.52
CA SER A 47 -7.21 11.00 -10.14
C SER A 47 -6.37 12.13 -9.53
N LYS A 48 -5.82 11.93 -8.33
CA LYS A 48 -4.94 12.90 -7.66
C LYS A 48 -3.47 12.72 -8.02
N ILE A 49 -3.11 11.68 -8.78
CA ILE A 49 -1.72 11.38 -9.11
C ILE A 49 -1.35 12.04 -10.44
N PRO A 50 -0.53 13.11 -10.43
CA PRO A 50 -0.15 13.82 -11.64
C PRO A 50 0.79 12.97 -12.51
N ARG A 51 0.89 13.35 -13.78
CA ARG A 51 1.70 12.66 -14.78
C ARG A 51 3.16 12.50 -14.36
N GLU A 52 3.74 13.51 -13.73
CA GLU A 52 5.13 13.50 -13.23
C GLU A 52 5.36 12.41 -12.18
N VAL A 53 4.42 12.22 -11.26
CA VAL A 53 4.51 11.17 -10.23
C VAL A 53 4.33 9.79 -10.88
N ARG A 54 3.45 9.66 -11.88
CA ARG A 54 3.29 8.42 -12.64
C ARG A 54 4.56 8.03 -13.41
N LEU A 55 5.29 9.01 -13.94
CA LEU A 55 6.61 8.83 -14.55
C LEU A 55 7.63 8.37 -13.52
N HIS A 56 7.75 9.09 -12.40
CA HIS A 56 8.68 8.80 -11.30
C HIS A 56 8.50 7.38 -10.75
N LEU A 57 7.26 6.94 -10.58
CA LEU A 57 6.91 5.61 -10.06
C LEU A 57 6.77 4.53 -11.16
N ASN A 58 7.10 4.87 -12.42
CA ASN A 58 7.02 3.99 -13.58
C ASN A 58 5.69 3.24 -13.76
N THR A 59 4.56 3.89 -13.46
CA THR A 59 3.25 3.20 -13.33
C THR A 59 2.67 2.68 -14.65
N TRP A 60 3.20 3.09 -15.81
CA TRP A 60 2.69 2.67 -17.12
C TRP A 60 3.41 1.46 -17.71
N SER A 61 4.55 1.06 -17.17
CA SER A 61 5.38 0.00 -17.76
C SER A 61 5.97 -0.88 -16.67
N CYS A 62 5.12 -1.74 -16.12
CA CYS A 62 5.50 -2.78 -15.15
C CYS A 62 6.15 -4.01 -15.81
N HIS A 63 7.24 -3.77 -16.53
CA HIS A 63 8.14 -4.84 -17.00
C HIS A 63 9.49 -4.82 -16.27
N SER A 64 9.74 -3.81 -15.44
CA SER A 64 10.98 -3.64 -14.67
C SER A 64 10.74 -3.81 -13.17
N GLU A 65 11.81 -4.10 -12.43
CA GLU A 65 11.78 -4.39 -10.99
C GLU A 65 11.27 -3.23 -10.12
N ASN A 66 11.28 -2.00 -10.64
CA ASN A 66 10.91 -0.79 -9.88
C ASN A 66 9.52 -0.24 -10.23
N CYS A 67 8.60 -1.07 -10.71
CA CYS A 67 7.26 -0.61 -11.06
C CYS A 67 6.29 -0.56 -9.88
N VAL A 68 5.56 0.56 -9.76
CA VAL A 68 4.44 0.68 -8.82
C VAL A 68 3.11 0.48 -9.55
N ARG A 69 2.39 -0.58 -9.17
CA ARG A 69 1.02 -0.85 -9.64
C ARG A 69 0.02 0.00 -8.87
N LEU A 70 -0.72 0.87 -9.56
CA LEU A 70 -1.75 1.70 -8.96
C LEU A 70 -3.09 0.96 -8.88
N HIS A 71 -3.71 1.01 -7.71
CA HIS A 71 -5.03 0.45 -7.40
C HIS A 71 -5.92 1.52 -6.77
N TYR A 72 -7.24 1.32 -6.87
CA TYR A 72 -8.19 2.16 -6.14
C TYR A 72 -8.09 1.91 -4.64
N TYR A 73 -8.22 2.98 -3.84
CA TYR A 73 -8.03 2.94 -2.39
C TYR A 73 -8.93 1.91 -1.70
N GLU A 74 -10.15 1.74 -2.20
CA GLU A 74 -11.18 0.87 -1.64
C GLU A 74 -10.86 -0.63 -1.81
N ASN A 75 -10.06 -0.98 -2.82
CA ASN A 75 -9.82 -2.39 -3.22
C ASN A 75 -8.85 -3.13 -2.28
N ILE A 76 -8.09 -2.40 -1.44
CA ILE A 76 -7.02 -3.00 -0.62
C ILE A 76 -7.49 -4.21 0.18
N THR A 77 -8.67 -4.17 0.79
CA THR A 77 -9.13 -5.28 1.64
C THR A 77 -9.52 -6.53 0.85
N GLY A 78 -9.95 -6.37 -0.40
CA GLY A 78 -10.30 -7.48 -1.30
C GLY A 78 -9.05 -8.13 -1.87
N ASP A 79 -8.13 -7.31 -2.36
CA ASP A 79 -6.85 -7.77 -2.90
C ASP A 79 -6.00 -8.42 -1.82
N LEU A 80 -5.90 -7.79 -0.64
CA LEU A 80 -5.14 -8.34 0.49
C LEU A 80 -5.69 -9.69 0.94
N ARG A 81 -7.03 -9.89 0.93
CA ARG A 81 -7.66 -11.20 1.20
C ARG A 81 -7.35 -12.24 0.14
N THR A 82 -7.25 -11.82 -1.11
CA THR A 82 -6.99 -12.73 -2.24
C THR A 82 -5.52 -13.14 -2.21
N PHE A 83 -4.60 -12.20 -2.05
CA PHE A 83 -3.18 -12.47 -2.01
C PHE A 83 -2.74 -13.21 -0.74
N SER A 84 -3.37 -12.92 0.41
CA SER A 84 -3.06 -13.59 1.68
C SER A 84 -3.37 -15.10 1.68
N GLN A 85 -4.18 -15.60 0.73
CA GLN A 85 -4.40 -17.03 0.53
C GLN A 85 -3.13 -17.76 0.08
N GLY A 86 -2.27 -17.10 -0.71
CA GLY A 86 -1.01 -17.67 -1.20
C GLY A 86 0.21 -17.37 -0.33
N TRP A 87 0.09 -16.42 0.60
CA TRP A 87 1.20 -15.98 1.43
C TRP A 87 1.26 -16.71 2.78
N SER A 88 2.46 -17.17 3.13
CA SER A 88 2.76 -17.80 4.41
C SER A 88 3.14 -16.78 5.48
N ARG A 89 3.87 -15.71 5.13
CA ARG A 89 4.34 -14.68 6.08
C ARG A 89 4.10 -13.28 5.53
N VAL A 90 3.19 -12.54 6.17
CA VAL A 90 2.86 -11.15 5.87
C VAL A 90 3.27 -10.26 7.04
N LEU A 91 4.05 -9.22 6.77
CA LEU A 91 4.42 -8.21 7.77
C LEU A 91 3.39 -7.09 7.76
N ILE A 92 2.90 -6.71 8.93
CA ILE A 92 2.00 -5.57 9.13
C ILE A 92 2.57 -4.66 10.23
N PRO A 93 2.21 -3.37 10.28
CA PRO A 93 2.85 -2.41 11.18
C PRO A 93 2.55 -2.62 12.66
N SER A 94 1.48 -3.36 12.99
CA SER A 94 1.15 -3.70 14.37
C SER A 94 0.63 -5.11 14.51
N ASP A 95 1.10 -5.80 15.54
CA ASP A 95 0.76 -7.20 15.82
C ASP A 95 -0.65 -7.40 16.41
N TYR A 96 -1.38 -6.33 16.75
CA TYR A 96 -2.69 -6.39 17.42
C TYR A 96 -3.66 -5.27 17.03
N MET A 97 -4.96 -5.56 17.11
CA MET A 97 -6.08 -4.75 16.57
C MET A 97 -6.28 -3.34 17.16
N TYR A 98 -5.70 -3.05 18.32
CA TYR A 98 -5.90 -1.78 19.04
C TYR A 98 -4.66 -0.89 19.05
N ASN A 99 -3.60 -1.24 18.32
CA ASN A 99 -2.45 -0.34 18.19
C ASN A 99 -2.64 0.63 17.04
N GLN A 100 -2.05 1.83 17.15
CA GLN A 100 -2.01 2.79 16.05
C GLN A 100 -1.02 2.29 14.98
N GLY A 101 -1.50 1.44 14.08
CA GLY A 101 -0.64 0.84 13.05
C GLY A 101 -1.40 0.08 11.97
N ALA A 102 -2.45 -0.69 12.28
CA ALA A 102 -3.28 -1.33 11.26
C ALA A 102 -4.75 -1.32 11.68
N SER A 103 -5.65 -0.97 10.76
CA SER A 103 -7.09 -1.05 11.03
C SER A 103 -7.55 -2.50 11.15
N GLN A 104 -8.62 -2.74 11.92
CA GLN A 104 -9.25 -4.06 12.06
C GLN A 104 -9.54 -4.73 10.70
N ALA A 105 -9.87 -3.93 9.68
CA ALA A 105 -10.12 -4.40 8.32
C ALA A 105 -8.86 -5.00 7.66
N ILE A 106 -7.69 -4.40 7.85
CA ILE A 106 -6.41 -4.92 7.33
C ILE A 106 -6.00 -6.17 8.08
N TYR A 107 -6.08 -6.17 9.42
CA TYR A 107 -5.74 -7.34 10.23
C TYR A 107 -6.62 -8.54 9.90
N SER A 108 -7.95 -8.35 9.84
CA SER A 108 -8.89 -9.44 9.51
C SER A 108 -8.70 -9.96 8.08
N ALA A 109 -8.29 -9.12 7.12
CA ALA A 109 -8.00 -9.54 5.76
C ALA A 109 -6.78 -10.47 5.65
N VAL A 110 -5.83 -10.37 6.57
CA VAL A 110 -4.63 -11.22 6.62
C VAL A 110 -4.85 -12.49 7.44
N PHE A 111 -5.48 -12.39 8.62
CA PHE A 111 -5.51 -13.48 9.61
C PHE A 111 -6.82 -14.26 9.70
N MET A 112 -7.96 -13.73 9.23
CA MET A 112 -9.20 -14.52 9.15
C MET A 112 -9.22 -15.29 7.83
N ARG A 113 -8.40 -16.34 7.76
CA ARG A 113 -8.51 -17.38 6.72
C ARG A 113 -9.83 -18.12 6.98
N LYS A 114 -10.72 -18.19 5.98
CA LYS A 114 -11.87 -19.11 6.03
C LYS A 114 -11.38 -20.54 5.89
#